data_AF-A0A9E3CKH1-F1
#
_entry.id   AF-A0A9E3CKH1-F1
#
_cell.length_a   1.000
_cell.length_b   1.000
_cell.length_c   1.000
_cell.angle_alpha   90.00
_cell.angle_beta   90.00
_cell.angle_gamma   90.00
#
_symmetry.space_group_name_H-M   'P 1'
#
loop_
_entity.id
_entity.type
_entity.pdbx_description
1 polymer ?
#
loop_
_entity_poly.entity_id
_entity_poly.type
_entity_poly.pdbx_seq_one_letter_code
_entity_poly.pdbx_strand_id
1 'polypeptide(L)'
;MKSASEIDVNQHIYALQHIESGEFICLLQDGHDYLACFSDGDTALQFRTELGLQEHVDLFATTLDHSPFRHFWLDGESVEIGQEVAR
;
A
#
# COMPACT_ATOMS: atom_id res chain seq x y z
N MET A 1 12.71 -13.23 -6.01
CA MET A 1 12.32 -12.90 -4.62
C MET A 1 13.56 -12.39 -3.91
N LYS A 2 13.68 -11.07 -3.71
CA LYS A 2 14.61 -10.56 -2.71
C LYS A 2 14.07 -11.02 -1.35
N SER A 3 14.91 -11.59 -0.51
CA SER A 3 14.55 -11.95 0.85
C SER A 3 14.01 -10.71 1.57
N ALA A 4 13.01 -10.90 2.43
CA ALA A 4 12.39 -9.94 3.36
C ALA A 4 13.36 -9.33 4.39
N SER A 5 14.64 -9.24 4.05
CA SER A 5 15.71 -8.70 4.86
C SER A 5 15.62 -7.17 4.76
N GLU A 6 15.06 -6.59 5.84
CA GLU A 6 15.00 -5.15 6.17
C GLU A 6 13.87 -4.33 5.54
N ILE A 7 12.65 -4.88 5.48
CA ILE A 7 11.47 -4.00 5.42
C ILE A 7 11.34 -3.33 6.79
N ASP A 8 11.52 -2.01 6.84
CA ASP A 8 11.21 -1.23 8.04
C ASP A 8 9.69 -1.10 8.16
N VAL A 9 9.09 -1.82 9.10
CA VAL A 9 7.64 -1.79 9.31
C VAL A 9 7.14 -0.42 9.78
N ASN A 10 8.02 0.46 10.25
CA ASN A 10 7.70 1.85 10.58
C ASN A 10 7.84 2.79 9.38
N GLN A 11 8.23 2.27 8.20
CA GLN A 11 8.30 3.06 6.98
C GLN A 11 6.93 3.65 6.66
N HIS A 12 6.92 4.95 6.36
CA HIS A 12 5.75 5.62 5.82
C HIS A 12 5.45 5.11 4.40
N ILE A 13 4.18 4.80 4.19
CA ILE A 13 3.65 4.41 2.89
C ILE A 13 2.45 5.29 2.55
N TYR A 14 2.23 5.43 1.25
CA TYR A 14 1.12 6.15 0.68
C TYR A 14 0.29 5.21 -0.18
N ALA A 15 -0.99 5.11 0.13
CA ALA A 15 -1.97 4.36 -0.64
C ALA A 15 -3.04 5.30 -1.19
N LEU A 16 -3.87 4.79 -2.11
CA LEU A 16 -5.03 5.51 -2.63
C LEU A 16 -6.29 4.94 -1.99
N GLN A 17 -7.09 5.82 -1.39
CA GLN A 17 -8.32 5.49 -0.70
C GLN A 17 -9.50 6.21 -1.36
N HIS A 18 -10.58 5.49 -1.64
CA HIS A 18 -11.81 6.03 -2.18
C HIS A 18 -12.45 7.03 -1.20
N ILE A 19 -12.74 8.22 -1.69
CA ILE A 19 -13.13 9.38 -0.86
C ILE A 19 -14.44 9.12 -0.10
N GLU A 20 -15.38 8.39 -0.70
CA GLU A 20 -16.71 8.17 -0.11
C GLU A 20 -16.80 6.89 0.71
N SER A 21 -16.19 5.79 0.24
CA SER A 21 -16.33 4.46 0.87
C SER A 21 -15.20 4.13 1.84
N GLY A 22 -14.06 4.81 1.74
CA GLY A 22 -12.86 4.47 2.49
C GLY A 22 -12.17 3.19 2.02
N GLU A 23 -12.59 2.62 0.88
CA GLU A 23 -11.98 1.41 0.30
C GLU A 23 -10.64 1.74 -0.36
N PHE A 24 -9.73 0.76 -0.39
CA PHE A 24 -8.39 0.95 -0.93
C PHE A 24 -8.22 0.31 -2.30
N ILE A 25 -7.34 0.88 -3.12
CA ILE A 25 -6.92 0.25 -4.37
C ILE A 25 -6.00 -0.93 -4.07
N CYS A 26 -6.41 -2.12 -4.51
CA CYS A 26 -5.65 -3.36 -4.36
C CYS A 26 -5.35 -4.00 -5.71
N LEU A 27 -4.25 -4.75 -5.77
CA LEU A 27 -3.87 -5.61 -6.88
C LEU A 27 -4.13 -7.06 -6.49
N LEU A 28 -4.91 -7.78 -7.30
CA LEU A 28 -5.16 -9.20 -7.09
C LEU A 28 -4.06 -10.01 -7.77
N GLN A 29 -3.25 -10.72 -6.98
CA GLN A 29 -2.21 -11.60 -7.48
C GLN A 29 -2.19 -12.90 -6.67
N ASP A 30 -2.14 -14.04 -7.35
CA ASP A 30 -2.07 -15.38 -6.74
C ASP A 30 -3.17 -15.65 -5.69
N GLY A 31 -4.34 -15.01 -5.84
CA GLY A 31 -5.48 -15.14 -4.91
C GLY A 31 -5.43 -14.25 -3.67
N HIS A 32 -4.46 -13.33 -3.60
CA HIS A 32 -4.30 -12.38 -2.52
C HIS A 32 -4.48 -10.93 -3.01
N ASP A 33 -5.17 -10.12 -2.21
CA ASP A 33 -5.26 -8.68 -2.42
C ASP A 33 -4.03 -8.00 -1.82
N TYR A 34 -3.18 -7.43 -2.67
CA TYR A 34 -2.04 -6.61 -2.29
C TYR A 34 -2.46 -5.15 -2.29
N LEU A 35 -2.28 -4.45 -1.17
CA LEU A 35 -2.48 -3.01 -1.13
C LEU A 35 -1.48 -2.35 -2.07
N ALA A 36 -1.96 -1.59 -3.06
CA ALA A 36 -1.08 -0.79 -3.90
C ALA A 36 -0.60 0.43 -3.11
N CYS A 37 0.70 0.49 -2.82
CA CYS A 37 1.27 1.58 -2.05
C CYS A 37 2.65 2.01 -2.56
N PHE A 38 3.08 3.18 -2.10
CA PHE A 38 4.28 3.86 -2.55
C PHE A 38 5.06 4.36 -1.35
N SER A 39 6.39 4.40 -1.46
CA SER A 39 7.24 5.04 -0.43
C SER A 39 7.17 6.57 -0.47
N ASP A 40 6.64 7.12 -1.55
CA ASP A 40 6.58 8.54 -1.86
C ASP A 40 5.17 8.96 -2.28
N GLY A 41 4.71 10.10 -1.74
CA GLY A 41 3.40 10.66 -2.01
C GLY A 41 3.27 11.24 -3.43
N ASP A 42 4.33 11.78 -4.02
CA ASP A 42 4.30 12.35 -5.36
C ASP A 42 4.09 11.26 -6.42
N THR A 43 4.78 10.12 -6.29
CA THR A 43 4.57 8.94 -7.13
C THR A 43 3.15 8.40 -6.99
N ALA A 44 2.60 8.36 -5.76
CA ALA A 44 1.21 7.95 -5.55
C ALA A 44 0.21 8.91 -6.24
N LEU A 45 0.45 10.23 -6.18
CA LEU A 45 -0.36 11.24 -6.86
C LEU A 45 -0.22 11.17 -8.39
N GLN A 46 0.97 10.86 -8.89
CA GLN A 46 1.21 10.61 -10.31
C GLN A 46 0.42 9.38 -10.76
N PHE A 47 0.53 8.26 -10.05
CA PHE A 47 -0.22 7.04 -10.33
C PHE A 47 -1.74 7.28 -10.32
N ARG A 48 -2.25 8.03 -9.34
CA ARG A 48 -3.66 8.46 -9.30
C ARG A 48 -4.07 9.21 -10.58
N THR A 49 -3.20 10.09 -11.07
CA THR A 49 -3.46 10.91 -12.26
C THR A 49 -3.43 10.07 -13.53
N GLU A 50 -2.48 9.15 -13.66
CA GLU A 50 -2.36 8.25 -14.82
C GLU A 50 -3.57 7.31 -14.94
N LEU A 51 -4.17 6.91 -13.83
CA LEU A 51 -5.41 6.13 -13.81
C LEU A 51 -6.68 6.99 -13.98
N GLY A 52 -6.58 8.31 -13.95
CA GLY A 52 -7.73 9.22 -14.05
C GLY A 52 -8.65 9.18 -12.81
N LEU A 53 -8.12 8.86 -11.63
CA LEU A 53 -8.89 8.66 -10.40
C LEU A 53 -8.95 9.87 -9.45
N GLN A 54 -8.52 11.03 -9.92
CA GLN A 54 -8.30 12.24 -9.11
C GLN A 54 -9.54 12.70 -8.31
N GLU A 55 -10.73 12.50 -8.87
CA GLU A 55 -12.01 12.88 -8.26
C GLU A 55 -12.62 11.76 -7.38
N HIS A 56 -12.00 10.58 -7.35
CA HIS A 56 -12.56 9.38 -6.71
C HIS A 56 -11.74 8.92 -5.52
N VAL A 57 -10.42 9.11 -5.56
CA VAL A 57 -9.51 8.63 -4.52
C VAL A 57 -8.59 9.74 -4.04
N ASP A 58 -8.21 9.70 -2.77
CA ASP A 58 -7.23 10.59 -2.17
C ASP A 58 -6.05 9.81 -1.56
N LEU A 59 -5.01 10.55 -1.22
CA LEU A 59 -3.81 10.01 -0.60
C LEU A 59 -4.08 9.61 0.84
N PHE A 60 -3.82 8.36 1.18
CA PHE A 60 -3.84 7.86 2.55
C PHE A 60 -2.41 7.55 3.00
N ALA A 61 -1.94 8.26 4.03
CA ALA A 61 -0.62 8.05 4.61
C ALA A 61 -0.71 7.21 5.89
N THR A 62 0.09 6.15 5.97
CA THR A 62 0.21 5.30 7.16
C THR A 62 1.63 4.73 7.25
N THR A 63 1.90 3.94 8.28
CA THR A 63 3.04 3.01 8.30
C THR A 63 2.58 1.59 7.98
N LEU A 64 3.53 0.75 7.59
CA LEU A 64 3.30 -0.65 7.25
C LEU A 64 2.69 -1.44 8.44
N ASP A 65 3.16 -1.23 9.66
CA ASP A 65 2.68 -1.89 10.89
C ASP A 65 1.29 -1.45 11.38
N HIS A 66 0.88 -0.22 11.09
CA HIS A 66 -0.44 0.31 11.45
C HIS A 66 -1.51 0.07 10.38
N SER A 67 -1.11 -0.45 9.21
CA SER A 67 -2.02 -0.80 8.14
C SER A 67 -2.83 -2.06 8.49
N PRO A 68 -4.14 -2.12 8.17
CA PRO A 68 -4.93 -3.35 8.34
C PRO A 68 -4.57 -4.44 7.31
N PHE A 69 -3.76 -4.12 6.30
CA PHE A 69 -3.33 -5.04 5.25
C PHE A 69 -2.08 -5.84 5.65
N ARG A 70 -1.91 -7.01 5.03
CA ARG A 70 -0.75 -7.89 5.26
C ARG A 70 0.13 -8.06 4.01
N HIS A 71 -0.48 -7.91 2.84
CA HIS A 71 0.18 -8.00 1.55
C HIS A 71 0.20 -6.60 0.93
N PHE A 72 1.37 -6.16 0.51
CA PHE A 72 1.62 -4.84 -0.03
C PHE A 72 2.35 -4.98 -1.36
N TRP A 73 1.94 -4.20 -2.34
CA TRP A 73 2.68 -4.00 -3.56
C TRP A 73 3.32 -2.62 -3.47
N LEU A 74 4.53 -2.58 -2.92
CA LEU A 74 5.27 -1.37 -2.58
C LEU A 74 6.32 -1.09 -3.65
N ASP A 75 6.17 0.01 -4.37
CA ASP A 75 7.11 0.46 -5.42
C ASP A 75 7.49 -0.62 -6.45
N GLY A 76 6.54 -1.52 -6.75
CA GLY A 76 6.75 -2.61 -7.71
C GLY A 76 7.31 -3.91 -7.11
N GLU A 77 7.49 -3.98 -5.79
CA GLU A 77 7.91 -5.19 -5.08
C GLU A 77 6.78 -5.72 -4.16
N SER A 78 6.64 -7.05 -4.08
CA SER A 78 5.69 -7.68 -3.17
C SER A 78 6.29 -7.77 -1.76
N VAL A 79 5.63 -7.14 -0.79
CA VAL A 79 6.00 -7.08 0.62
C VAL A 79 4.91 -7.76 1.45
N GLU A 80 5.31 -8.69 2.31
CA GLU A 80 4.42 -9.35 3.26
C GLU A 80 4.89 -9.07 4.68
N ILE A 81 4.00 -8.57 5.54
CA ILE A 81 4.29 -8.38 6.95
C ILE A 81 3.80 -9.62 7.71
N GLY A 82 4.74 -10.44 8.15
CA GLY A 82 4.46 -11.55 9.05
C GLY A 82 4.05 -11.05 10.43
N GLN A 83 3.02 -11.63 11.04
CA GLN A 83 2.73 -11.39 12.45
C GLN A 83 3.84 -12.00 13.32
N GLU A 84 4.77 -11.20 13.82
CA GLU A 84 5.25 -11.44 15.18
C GLU A 84 4.22 -10.85 16.15
N VAL A 85 3.30 -11.75 16.50
CA VAL A 85 2.34 -11.76 17.61
C VAL A 85 2.41 -10.55 18.55
N ALA A 86 1.27 -9.87 18.65
CA ALA A 86 0.90 -8.96 19.74
C ALA A 86 1.50 -9.39 21.10
N ARG A 87 2.08 -8.43 21.80
CA ARG A 87 2.19 -8.47 23.27
C ARG A 87 1.47 -7.28 23.84
#